data_AF-A0A4V1SAW0-F1
#
_entry.id   AF-A0A4V1SAW0-F1
#
_cell.length_a   1.000
_cell.length_b   1.000
_cell.length_c   1.000
_cell.angle_alpha   90.00
_cell.angle_beta   90.00
_cell.angle_gamma   90.00
#
_symmetry.space_group_name_H-M   'P 1'
#
loop_
_entity.id
_entity.type
_entity.pdbx_description
1 polymer ?
#
loop_
_entity_poly.entity_id
_entity_poly.type
_entity_poly.pdbx_seq_one_letter_code
_entity_poly.pdbx_strand_id
1 'polypeptide(L)'
;MSQPPTPQEVPSDDVQEVIRAVQLCLTGTEVPTKLTWRMGLFDAWANRVFIGKIAPHLLAVRKAADAGDLNAIIAADNSLAGGENSTAAGRAWLGRQRGAKHANLLPNLAAALAAGQVAGEFHTVLALQASNFHVGHLPMLQAALYCEWRAARSDSGTPFSVEEFLRRTRSVMSQLPALVTAHVPTAPISAAGR
;
A
#
# COMPACT_ATOMS: atom_id res chain seq x y z
N MET A 1 -15.30 -41.04 -5.85
CA MET A 1 -14.68 -39.98 -6.68
C MET A 1 -15.06 -38.66 -6.02
N SER A 2 -14.11 -38.03 -5.31
CA SER A 2 -14.37 -36.75 -4.65
C SER A 2 -14.42 -35.67 -5.72
N GLN A 3 -15.49 -34.86 -5.73
CA GLN A 3 -15.56 -33.67 -6.56
C GLN A 3 -14.32 -32.79 -6.29
N PRO A 4 -13.71 -32.18 -7.32
CA PRO A 4 -12.70 -31.17 -7.10
C PRO A 4 -13.32 -30.03 -6.28
N PRO A 5 -12.57 -29.41 -5.33
CA PRO A 5 -13.08 -28.30 -4.56
C PRO A 5 -13.54 -27.19 -5.50
N THR A 6 -14.79 -26.76 -5.35
CA THR A 6 -15.36 -25.63 -6.08
C THR A 6 -14.48 -24.39 -5.86
N PRO A 7 -14.16 -23.59 -6.89
CA PRO A 7 -13.42 -22.36 -6.70
C PRO A 7 -14.20 -21.50 -5.71
N GLN A 8 -13.62 -21.29 -4.53
CA GLN A 8 -14.28 -20.54 -3.46
C GLN A 8 -14.50 -19.11 -3.98
N GLU A 9 -15.76 -18.75 -4.18
CA GLU A 9 -16.21 -17.49 -4.77
C GLU A 9 -15.66 -16.31 -3.95
N VAL A 10 -15.22 -15.26 -4.64
CA VAL A 10 -14.73 -14.03 -4.00
C VAL A 10 -15.93 -13.10 -3.90
N PRO A 11 -16.32 -12.64 -2.69
CA PRO A 11 -17.44 -11.72 -2.54
C PRO A 11 -17.26 -10.46 -3.41
N SER A 12 -18.33 -10.00 -4.05
CA SER A 12 -18.29 -8.80 -4.91
C SER A 12 -17.88 -7.54 -4.13
N ASP A 13 -18.30 -7.46 -2.87
CA ASP A 13 -17.98 -6.32 -2.00
C ASP A 13 -16.47 -6.19 -1.74
N ASP A 14 -15.76 -7.31 -1.51
CA ASP A 14 -14.31 -7.34 -1.32
C ASP A 14 -13.57 -6.85 -2.58
N VAL A 15 -14.07 -7.21 -3.77
CA VAL A 15 -13.51 -6.76 -5.05
C VAL A 15 -13.67 -5.25 -5.19
N GLN A 16 -14.86 -4.72 -4.93
CA GLN A 16 -15.13 -3.28 -5.04
C GLN A 16 -14.34 -2.47 -4.02
N GLU A 17 -14.15 -2.98 -2.80
CA GLU A 17 -13.34 -2.32 -1.78
C GLU A 17 -11.89 -2.19 -2.23
N VAL A 18 -11.27 -3.26 -2.75
CA VAL A 18 -9.91 -3.20 -3.27
C VAL A 18 -9.80 -2.28 -4.48
N ILE A 19 -10.74 -2.34 -5.44
CA ILE A 19 -10.76 -1.45 -6.59
C ILE A 19 -10.80 0.01 -6.13
N ARG A 20 -11.73 0.34 -5.22
CA ARG A 20 -11.88 1.69 -4.69
C ARG A 20 -10.62 2.13 -3.95
N ALA A 21 -10.05 1.27 -3.11
CA ALA A 21 -8.83 1.57 -2.38
C ALA A 21 -7.66 1.86 -3.31
N VAL A 22 -7.47 1.04 -4.36
CA VAL A 22 -6.44 1.24 -5.38
C VAL A 22 -6.67 2.55 -6.13
N GLN A 23 -7.89 2.84 -6.57
CA GLN A 23 -8.22 4.08 -7.28
C GLN A 23 -7.95 5.33 -6.44
N LEU A 24 -8.35 5.32 -5.16
CA LEU A 24 -8.13 6.43 -4.24
C LEU A 24 -6.65 6.57 -3.87
N CYS A 25 -5.98 5.46 -3.57
CA CYS A 25 -4.56 5.45 -3.26
C CYS A 25 -3.74 5.93 -4.45
N LEU A 26 -4.07 5.55 -5.68
CA LEU A 26 -3.34 5.93 -6.90
C LEU A 26 -3.82 7.24 -7.54
N THR A 27 -4.88 7.88 -7.04
CA THR A 27 -5.51 9.06 -7.68
C THR A 27 -5.87 8.85 -9.15
N GLY A 28 -6.31 7.64 -9.52
CA GLY A 28 -6.60 7.30 -10.92
C GLY A 28 -5.36 7.17 -11.83
N THR A 29 -4.14 7.20 -11.27
CA THR A 29 -2.93 6.88 -12.03
C THR A 29 -2.78 5.37 -12.21
N GLU A 30 -2.09 4.96 -13.27
CA GLU A 30 -1.79 3.56 -13.52
C GLU A 30 -0.84 2.99 -12.46
N VAL A 31 -1.05 1.71 -12.11
CA VAL A 31 -0.10 0.96 -11.27
C VAL A 31 1.26 0.93 -11.97
N PRO A 32 2.37 1.24 -11.27
CA PRO A 32 3.70 1.15 -11.86
C PRO A 32 4.00 -0.24 -12.44
N THR A 33 4.66 -0.27 -13.59
CA THR A 33 4.99 -1.54 -14.28
C THR A 33 6.10 -2.33 -13.60
N LYS A 34 6.91 -1.69 -12.75
CA LYS A 34 7.97 -2.34 -11.95
C LYS A 34 8.05 -1.69 -10.58
N LEU A 35 8.09 -2.51 -9.54
CA LEU A 35 8.26 -2.09 -8.14
C LEU A 35 9.35 -2.92 -7.46
N THR A 36 9.18 -3.30 -6.20
CA THR A 36 10.23 -3.92 -5.39
C THR A 36 10.48 -5.39 -5.73
N TRP A 37 9.53 -6.07 -6.38
CA TRP A 37 9.62 -7.50 -6.65
C TRP A 37 10.22 -7.87 -8.02
N ARG A 38 11.12 -8.85 -8.04
CA ARG A 38 11.59 -9.61 -9.23
C ARG A 38 11.08 -11.06 -9.12
N MET A 39 10.58 -11.64 -10.23
CA MET A 39 9.85 -12.93 -10.33
C MET A 39 10.22 -14.06 -9.33
N GLY A 40 9.21 -14.82 -8.86
CA GLY A 40 9.32 -15.98 -7.95
C GLY A 40 7.99 -16.47 -7.35
N LEU A 41 8.01 -17.18 -6.21
CA LEU A 41 6.82 -17.53 -5.41
C LEU A 41 6.32 -16.30 -4.64
N PHE A 42 5.26 -15.65 -5.15
CA PHE A 42 4.67 -14.44 -4.56
C PHE A 42 4.40 -14.57 -3.06
N ASP A 43 3.86 -15.70 -2.60
CA ASP A 43 3.55 -15.90 -1.18
C ASP A 43 4.78 -15.86 -0.28
N ALA A 44 5.91 -16.43 -0.71
CA ALA A 44 7.13 -16.40 0.08
C ALA A 44 7.71 -14.98 0.16
N TRP A 45 7.66 -14.24 -0.94
CA TRP A 45 8.02 -12.82 -0.96
C TRP A 45 7.07 -12.00 -0.08
N ALA A 46 5.76 -12.20 -0.20
CA ALA A 46 4.76 -11.44 0.52
C ALA A 46 4.91 -11.64 2.03
N ASN A 47 5.11 -12.88 2.50
CA ASN A 47 5.35 -13.14 3.92
C ASN A 47 6.67 -12.54 4.43
N ARG A 48 7.75 -12.58 3.64
CA ARG A 48 9.07 -12.08 4.10
C ARG A 48 9.20 -10.55 3.98
N VAL A 49 8.80 -10.01 2.84
CA VAL A 49 9.06 -8.62 2.45
C VAL A 49 7.83 -7.77 2.69
N PHE A 50 6.66 -8.20 2.21
CA PHE A 50 5.46 -7.37 2.37
C PHE A 50 5.05 -7.30 3.85
N ILE A 51 4.77 -8.44 4.48
CA ILE A 51 4.37 -8.55 5.88
C ILE A 51 5.51 -8.09 6.82
N GLY A 52 6.76 -8.49 6.55
CA GLY A 52 7.89 -8.19 7.42
C GLY A 52 8.44 -6.77 7.32
N LYS A 53 8.18 -6.04 6.23
CA LYS A 53 8.84 -4.74 5.97
C LYS A 53 7.89 -3.68 5.41
N ILE A 54 7.22 -3.95 4.29
CA ILE A 54 6.40 -2.95 3.58
C ILE A 54 5.15 -2.58 4.38
N ALA A 55 4.40 -3.56 4.89
CA ALA A 55 3.19 -3.31 5.66
C ALA A 55 3.47 -2.53 6.96
N PRO A 56 4.46 -2.90 7.79
CA PRO A 56 4.87 -2.07 8.94
C PRO A 56 5.27 -0.65 8.55
N HIS A 57 6.00 -0.48 7.44
CA HIS A 57 6.36 0.84 6.91
C HIS A 57 5.13 1.68 6.55
N LEU A 58 4.19 1.11 5.80
CA LEU A 58 2.94 1.78 5.41
C LEU A 58 2.15 2.24 6.64
N LEU A 59 2.07 1.39 7.67
CA LEU A 59 1.38 1.71 8.93
C LEU A 59 2.13 2.80 9.72
N ALA A 60 3.45 2.76 9.76
CA ALA A 60 4.28 3.78 10.42
C ALA A 60 4.16 5.14 9.73
N VAL A 61 4.25 5.19 8.40
CA VAL A 61 4.04 6.43 7.63
C VAL A 61 2.63 6.96 7.83
N ARG A 62 1.61 6.08 7.82
CA ARG A 62 0.23 6.51 8.06
C ARG A 62 0.06 7.12 9.45
N LYS A 63 0.58 6.49 10.48
CA LYS A 63 0.57 7.03 11.85
C LYS A 63 1.26 8.39 11.94
N ALA A 64 2.42 8.53 11.31
CA ALA A 64 3.15 9.80 11.28
C ALA A 64 2.38 10.88 10.50
N ALA A 65 1.70 10.51 9.41
CA ALA A 65 0.85 11.41 8.65
C ALA A 65 -0.35 11.91 9.45
N ASP A 66 -1.03 11.01 10.17
CA ASP A 66 -2.15 11.37 11.04
C ASP A 66 -1.70 12.31 12.18
N ALA A 67 -0.44 12.21 12.62
CA ALA A 67 0.17 13.12 13.60
C ALA A 67 0.77 14.41 13.00
N GLY A 68 0.81 14.54 11.66
CA GLY A 68 1.48 15.65 10.98
C GLY A 68 3.01 15.66 11.13
N ASP A 69 3.63 14.53 11.49
CA ASP A 69 5.06 14.41 11.76
C ASP A 69 5.86 14.11 10.48
N LEU A 70 6.25 15.19 9.78
CA LEU A 70 7.05 15.10 8.56
C LEU A 70 8.43 14.45 8.79
N ASN A 71 9.06 14.67 9.95
CA ASN A 71 10.38 14.12 10.21
C ASN A 71 10.34 12.59 10.36
N ALA A 72 9.32 12.08 11.05
CA ALA A 72 9.08 10.63 11.12
C ALA A 72 8.79 10.02 9.75
N ILE A 73 8.05 10.72 8.88
CA ILE A 73 7.80 10.29 7.49
C ILE A 73 9.12 10.21 6.71
N ILE A 74 9.97 11.24 6.78
CA ILE A 74 11.27 11.27 6.09
C ILE A 74 12.17 10.14 6.59
N ALA A 75 12.23 9.93 7.91
CA ALA A 75 13.01 8.84 8.50
C ALA A 75 12.52 7.47 8.03
N ALA A 76 11.20 7.25 8.03
CA ALA A 76 10.61 6.02 7.53
C ALA A 76 10.93 5.80 6.05
N ASP A 77 10.76 6.82 5.21
CA ASP A 77 11.05 6.77 3.76
C ASP A 77 12.48 6.30 3.47
N ASN A 78 13.46 6.93 4.13
CA ASN A 78 14.86 6.58 3.95
C ASN A 78 15.20 5.18 4.50
N SER A 79 14.50 4.72 5.53
CA SER A 79 14.72 3.39 6.12
C SER A 79 14.16 2.23 5.28
N LEU A 80 13.14 2.50 4.44
CA LEU A 80 12.49 1.43 3.69
C LEU A 80 13.44 0.78 2.69
N ALA A 81 14.34 1.51 2.03
CA ALA A 81 15.26 0.96 1.05
C ALA A 81 14.57 -0.06 0.09
N GLY A 82 13.51 0.40 -0.58
CA GLY A 82 12.72 -0.39 -1.54
C GLY A 82 13.45 -0.64 -2.87
N GLY A 83 14.55 0.08 -3.09
CA GLY A 83 15.38 -0.05 -4.28
C GLY A 83 14.96 0.88 -5.40
N GLU A 84 15.72 0.86 -6.49
CA GLU A 84 15.63 1.85 -7.57
C GLU A 84 14.23 1.95 -8.18
N ASN A 85 13.58 0.83 -8.50
CA ASN A 85 12.24 0.85 -9.09
C ASN A 85 11.19 1.52 -8.18
N SER A 86 11.24 1.25 -6.87
CA SER A 86 10.29 1.83 -5.91
C SER A 86 10.51 3.33 -5.76
N THR A 87 11.78 3.76 -5.64
CA THR A 87 12.12 5.20 -5.58
C THR A 87 11.78 5.91 -6.89
N ALA A 88 12.04 5.31 -8.05
CA ALA A 88 11.71 5.89 -9.35
C ALA A 88 10.18 6.07 -9.50
N ALA A 89 9.39 5.06 -9.13
CA ALA A 89 7.94 5.13 -9.15
C ALA A 89 7.39 6.20 -8.20
N GLY A 90 7.87 6.25 -6.96
CA GLY A 90 7.43 7.26 -5.98
C GLY A 90 7.81 8.69 -6.37
N ARG A 91 9.04 8.92 -6.84
CA ARG A 91 9.49 10.23 -7.35
C ARG A 91 8.68 10.69 -8.56
N ALA A 92 8.44 9.80 -9.52
CA ALA A 92 7.63 10.10 -10.69
C ALA A 92 6.21 10.51 -10.29
N TRP A 93 5.64 9.83 -9.29
CA TRP A 93 4.32 10.16 -8.77
C TRP A 93 4.30 11.51 -8.04
N LEU A 94 5.25 11.78 -7.13
CA LEU A 94 5.38 13.08 -6.48
C LEU A 94 5.50 14.23 -7.49
N GLY A 95 6.22 13.99 -8.59
CA GLY A 95 6.33 14.95 -9.70
C GLY A 95 4.97 15.32 -10.31
N ARG A 96 4.04 14.38 -10.42
CA ARG A 96 2.67 14.60 -10.95
C ARG A 96 1.77 15.35 -9.96
N GLN A 97 2.05 15.25 -8.66
CA GLN A 97 1.23 15.83 -7.60
C GLN A 97 1.63 17.26 -7.20
N ARG A 98 2.60 17.89 -7.89
CA ARG A 98 3.08 19.25 -7.59
C ARG A 98 2.00 20.34 -7.57
N GLY A 99 0.82 20.09 -8.14
CA GLY A 99 -0.32 21.02 -8.13
C GLY A 99 -1.44 20.69 -7.13
N ALA A 100 -1.35 19.58 -6.39
CA ALA A 100 -2.41 19.10 -5.51
C ALA A 100 -2.44 19.87 -4.17
N LYS A 101 -3.01 21.08 -4.17
CA LYS A 101 -3.13 21.95 -2.98
C LYS A 101 -3.94 21.35 -1.83
N HIS A 102 -4.79 20.36 -2.12
CA HIS A 102 -5.58 19.63 -1.12
C HIS A 102 -4.77 18.55 -0.40
N ALA A 103 -3.52 18.29 -0.80
CA ALA A 103 -2.65 17.35 -0.14
C ALA A 103 -1.71 18.08 0.81
N ASN A 104 -1.90 17.94 2.13
CA ASN A 104 -1.13 18.73 3.11
C ASN A 104 0.34 18.28 3.24
N LEU A 105 0.61 16.97 3.21
CA LEU A 105 1.95 16.43 3.47
C LEU A 105 2.74 16.04 2.21
N LEU A 106 2.05 15.75 1.10
CA LEU A 106 2.70 15.38 -0.16
C LEU A 106 3.58 16.51 -0.75
N PRO A 107 3.17 17.79 -0.76
CA PRO A 107 4.04 18.89 -1.19
C PRO A 107 5.28 19.04 -0.31
N ASN A 108 5.15 18.82 1.00
CA ASN A 108 6.29 18.87 1.92
C ASN A 108 7.27 17.73 1.64
N LEU A 109 6.79 16.51 1.39
CA LEU A 109 7.64 15.40 0.97
C LEU A 109 8.30 15.68 -0.39
N ALA A 110 7.58 16.29 -1.34
CA ALA A 110 8.15 16.68 -2.62
C ALA A 110 9.24 17.76 -2.50
N ALA A 111 9.07 18.71 -1.58
CA ALA A 111 10.10 19.71 -1.25
C ALA A 111 11.32 19.06 -0.61
N ALA A 112 11.13 18.14 0.33
CA ALA A 112 12.20 17.39 0.97
C ALA A 112 12.96 16.50 -0.05
N LEU A 113 12.25 15.91 -1.02
CA LEU A 113 12.85 15.19 -2.14
C LEU A 113 13.72 16.12 -3.01
N ALA A 114 13.23 17.32 -3.33
CA ALA A 114 14.00 18.31 -4.10
C ALA A 114 15.25 18.80 -3.34
N ALA A 115 15.20 18.80 -2.01
CA ALA A 115 16.34 19.09 -1.14
C ALA A 115 17.27 17.88 -0.90
N GLY A 116 16.98 16.71 -1.49
CA GLY A 116 17.79 15.50 -1.33
C GLY A 116 17.70 14.84 0.05
N GLN A 117 16.66 15.14 0.82
CA GLN A 117 16.48 14.66 2.20
C GLN A 117 15.73 13.32 2.29
N VAL A 118 15.08 12.90 1.20
CA VAL A 118 14.21 11.72 1.17
C VAL A 118 14.49 10.91 -0.10
N ALA A 119 14.30 9.60 -0.04
CA ALA A 119 14.48 8.70 -1.17
C ALA A 119 13.33 8.80 -2.18
N GLY A 120 12.11 9.04 -1.71
CA GLY A 120 10.90 9.19 -2.51
C GLY A 120 10.29 7.83 -2.84
N GLU A 121 10.14 6.96 -1.84
CA GLU A 121 9.67 5.59 -2.02
C GLU A 121 8.19 5.54 -2.39
N PHE A 122 7.84 4.68 -3.37
CA PHE A 122 6.46 4.49 -3.80
C PHE A 122 5.49 4.21 -2.64
N HIS A 123 5.89 3.34 -1.71
CA HIS A 123 5.05 2.98 -0.56
C HIS A 123 4.83 4.14 0.40
N THR A 124 5.82 5.01 0.59
CA THR A 124 5.64 6.24 1.39
C THR A 124 4.61 7.16 0.74
N VAL A 125 4.75 7.39 -0.56
CA VAL A 125 3.84 8.25 -1.33
C VAL A 125 2.42 7.69 -1.31
N LEU A 126 2.27 6.37 -1.49
CA LEU A 126 0.99 5.67 -1.42
C LEU A 126 0.34 5.82 -0.03
N ALA A 127 1.09 5.64 1.06
CA ALA A 127 0.56 5.79 2.42
C ALA A 127 0.13 7.23 2.73
N LEU A 128 0.88 8.24 2.26
CA LEU A 128 0.48 9.64 2.38
C LEU A 128 -0.77 9.95 1.55
N GLN A 129 -0.89 9.38 0.36
CA GLN A 129 -2.08 9.55 -0.47
C GLN A 129 -3.32 8.92 0.18
N ALA A 130 -3.14 7.72 0.75
CA ALA A 130 -4.17 7.04 1.53
C ALA A 130 -4.61 7.86 2.75
N SER A 131 -3.67 8.51 3.45
CA SER A 131 -3.99 9.46 4.53
C SER A 131 -4.82 10.63 4.00
N ASN A 132 -4.41 11.21 2.87
CA ASN A 132 -5.06 12.40 2.30
C ASN A 132 -6.52 12.16 1.86
N PHE A 133 -6.85 10.94 1.45
CA PHE A 133 -8.22 10.55 1.07
C PHE A 133 -8.94 9.71 2.12
N HIS A 134 -8.41 9.66 3.35
CA HIS A 134 -8.99 8.92 4.46
C HIS A 134 -9.26 7.44 4.13
N VAL A 135 -8.42 6.83 3.29
CA VAL A 135 -8.46 5.38 3.02
C VAL A 135 -8.09 4.65 4.31
N GLY A 136 -8.86 3.64 4.71
CA GLY A 136 -8.57 2.86 5.92
C GLY A 136 -7.23 2.12 5.86
N HIS A 137 -6.68 1.73 7.01
CA HIS A 137 -5.40 1.01 7.10
C HIS A 137 -5.41 -0.30 6.32
N LEU A 138 -6.44 -1.13 6.51
CA LEU A 138 -6.56 -2.42 5.82
C LEU A 138 -6.70 -2.22 4.29
N PRO A 139 -7.61 -1.39 3.76
CA PRO A 139 -7.69 -1.08 2.33
C PRO A 139 -6.38 -0.53 1.74
N MET A 140 -5.63 0.29 2.48
CA MET A 140 -4.33 0.79 2.05
C MET A 140 -3.31 -0.34 1.88
N LEU A 141 -3.24 -1.28 2.84
CA LEU A 141 -2.37 -2.45 2.73
C LEU A 141 -2.76 -3.34 1.54
N GLN A 142 -4.05 -3.55 1.32
CA GLN A 142 -4.54 -4.32 0.18
C GLN A 142 -4.18 -3.65 -1.16
N ALA A 143 -4.33 -2.32 -1.24
CA ALA A 143 -3.96 -1.55 -2.43
C ALA A 143 -2.47 -1.63 -2.73
N ALA A 144 -1.61 -1.51 -1.71
CA ALA A 144 -0.16 -1.66 -1.87
C ALA A 144 0.22 -3.08 -2.31
N LEU A 145 -0.37 -4.12 -1.70
CA LEU A 145 -0.13 -5.51 -2.08
C LEU A 145 -0.57 -5.80 -3.52
N TYR A 146 -1.71 -5.23 -3.93
CA TYR A 146 -2.18 -5.31 -5.32
C TYR A 146 -1.21 -4.64 -6.29
N CYS A 147 -0.68 -3.46 -5.95
CA CYS A 147 0.29 -2.76 -6.79
C CYS A 147 1.55 -3.61 -7.02
N GLU A 148 2.09 -4.21 -5.95
CA GLU A 148 3.25 -5.11 -6.05
C GLU A 148 2.95 -6.38 -6.85
N TRP A 149 1.79 -6.99 -6.61
CA TRP A 149 1.35 -8.17 -7.35
C TRP A 149 1.21 -7.91 -8.86
N ARG A 150 0.63 -6.75 -9.23
CA ARG A 150 0.46 -6.35 -10.63
C ARG A 150 1.78 -5.95 -11.27
N ALA A 151 2.62 -5.17 -10.57
CA ALA A 151 3.91 -4.72 -11.10
C ALA A 151 4.82 -5.90 -11.49
N ALA A 152 4.82 -6.98 -10.73
CA ALA A 152 5.64 -8.14 -11.07
C ALA A 152 5.10 -9.00 -12.21
N ARG A 153 3.92 -8.69 -12.74
CA ARG A 153 3.27 -9.44 -13.82
C ARG A 153 3.05 -8.62 -15.07
N SER A 154 3.56 -7.38 -15.14
CA SER A 154 3.30 -6.40 -16.21
C SER A 154 3.43 -6.93 -17.64
N ASP A 155 4.25 -7.97 -17.84
CA ASP A 155 4.58 -8.52 -19.15
C ASP A 155 3.67 -9.69 -19.59
N SER A 156 2.66 -10.05 -18.78
CA SER A 156 1.88 -11.28 -18.98
C SER A 156 0.78 -11.22 -20.06
N GLY A 157 0.56 -10.07 -20.70
CA GLY A 157 -0.44 -9.89 -21.77
C GLY A 157 -1.91 -10.20 -21.39
N THR A 158 -2.13 -10.61 -20.14
CA THR A 158 -3.42 -11.07 -19.61
C THR A 158 -4.06 -9.93 -18.83
N PRO A 159 -5.36 -9.64 -19.02
CA PRO A 159 -6.06 -8.65 -18.22
C PRO A 159 -6.00 -9.03 -16.73
N PHE A 160 -5.51 -8.12 -15.88
CA PHE A 160 -5.45 -8.36 -14.44
C PHE A 160 -6.84 -8.20 -13.82
N SER A 161 -7.39 -9.31 -13.32
CA SER A 161 -8.61 -9.27 -12.49
C SER A 161 -8.25 -9.13 -11.01
N VAL A 162 -8.93 -8.22 -10.31
CA VAL A 162 -8.86 -8.09 -8.84
C VAL A 162 -9.33 -9.38 -8.15
N GLU A 163 -10.24 -10.13 -8.77
CA GLU A 163 -10.64 -11.45 -8.27
C GLU A 163 -9.48 -12.46 -8.33
N GLU A 164 -8.66 -12.43 -9.39
CA GLU A 164 -7.48 -13.29 -9.47
C GLU A 164 -6.50 -12.92 -8.35
N PHE A 165 -6.25 -11.62 -8.14
CA PHE A 165 -5.45 -11.13 -7.04
C PHE A 165 -5.97 -11.69 -5.70
N LEU A 166 -7.24 -11.44 -5.37
CA LEU A 166 -7.84 -11.87 -4.09
C LEU A 166 -7.77 -13.39 -3.89
N ARG A 167 -7.98 -14.16 -4.96
CA ARG A 167 -7.88 -15.63 -4.92
C ARG A 167 -6.43 -16.09 -4.68
N ARG A 168 -5.46 -15.46 -5.35
CA ARG A 168 -4.04 -15.83 -5.29
C ARG A 168 -3.37 -15.37 -4.01
N THR A 169 -3.81 -14.28 -3.41
CA THR A 169 -3.17 -13.66 -2.24
C THR A 169 -3.92 -13.91 -0.93
N ARG A 170 -4.98 -14.72 -0.94
CA ARG A 170 -5.84 -14.99 0.22
C ARG A 170 -5.07 -15.34 1.50
N SER A 171 -4.02 -16.16 1.37
CA SER A 171 -3.15 -16.56 2.49
C SER A 171 -2.43 -15.38 3.16
N VAL A 172 -2.05 -14.37 2.37
CA VAL A 172 -1.39 -13.15 2.87
C VAL A 172 -2.45 -12.17 3.37
N MET A 173 -3.55 -12.03 2.63
CA MET A 173 -4.67 -11.15 2.96
C MET A 173 -5.27 -11.45 4.33
N SER A 174 -5.37 -12.71 4.73
CA SER A 174 -5.87 -13.12 6.04
C SER A 174 -4.98 -12.67 7.22
N GLN A 175 -3.72 -12.31 6.96
CA GLN A 175 -2.77 -11.87 7.99
C GLN A 175 -2.84 -10.35 8.22
N LEU A 176 -3.34 -9.58 7.25
CA LEU A 176 -3.34 -8.11 7.30
C LEU A 176 -4.14 -7.52 8.48
N PRO A 177 -5.33 -8.04 8.86
CA PRO A 177 -6.09 -7.49 9.99
C PRO A 177 -5.34 -7.54 11.33
N ALA A 178 -4.58 -8.62 11.56
CA ALA A 178 -3.78 -8.78 12.77
C ALA A 178 -2.64 -7.75 12.82
N LEU A 179 -2.00 -7.46 11.69
CA LEU A 179 -0.97 -6.42 11.60
C LEU A 179 -1.53 -5.03 11.92
N VAL A 180 -2.70 -4.70 11.38
CA VAL A 180 -3.37 -3.43 11.67
C VAL A 180 -3.67 -3.30 13.16
N THR A 181 -4.24 -4.35 13.76
CA THR A 181 -4.57 -4.37 15.20
C THR A 181 -3.34 -4.18 16.08
N ALA A 182 -2.20 -4.78 15.70
CA ALA A 182 -0.95 -4.65 16.44
C ALA A 182 -0.34 -3.24 16.35
N HIS A 183 -0.51 -2.54 15.23
CA HIS A 183 0.10 -1.22 14.98
C HIS A 183 -0.81 -0.04 15.33
N VAL A 184 -2.11 -0.26 15.29
CA VAL A 184 -3.16 0.73 15.59
C VAL A 184 -3.96 0.15 16.76
N PRO A 185 -3.53 0.40 18.01
CA PRO A 185 -4.30 -0.04 19.16
C PRO A 185 -5.70 0.56 19.04
N THR A 186 -6.72 -0.30 19.11
CA THR A 186 -8.09 0.18 19.22
C THR A 186 -8.15 1.04 20.47
N ALA A 187 -8.66 2.28 20.36
CA ALA A 187 -8.93 3.07 21.55
C ALA A 187 -9.78 2.21 22.49
N PRO A 188 -9.47 2.13 23.80
CA PRO A 188 -10.32 1.40 24.72
C PRO A 188 -11.73 1.94 24.55
N ILE A 189 -12.70 1.04 24.41
CA ILE A 189 -14.10 1.41 24.40
C ILE A 189 -14.30 2.15 25.73
N SER A 190 -14.48 3.47 25.67
CA SER A 190 -14.95 4.22 26.83
C SER A 190 -16.29 3.62 27.17
N ALA A 191 -16.34 2.81 28.22
CA ALA A 191 -17.58 2.50 28.91
C ALA A 191 -18.12 3.87 29.36
N ALA A 192 -18.97 4.46 28.53
CA ALA A 192 -19.71 5.65 28.88
C ALA A 192 -20.47 5.29 30.16
N GLY A 193 -20.09 5.94 31.25
CA GLY A 193 -20.63 5.66 32.57
C GLY A 193 -22.15 5.70 32.55
N ARG A 194 -22.74 4.65 33.10
CA ARG A 194 -24.00 4.69 33.84
C ARG A 194 -23.85 3.80 35.05
#